data_AF-A0A5S3YM02-F1
#
_entry.id   AF-A0A5S3YM02-F1
#
_cell.length_a   1.000
_cell.length_b   1.000
_cell.length_c   1.000
_cell.angle_alpha   90.00
_cell.angle_beta   90.00
_cell.angle_gamma   90.00
#
_symmetry.space_group_name_H-M   'P 1'
#
loop_
_entity.id
_entity.type
_entity.pdbx_description
1 polymer ?
#
loop_
_entity_poly.entity_id
_entity_poly.type
_entity_poly.pdbx_seq_one_letter_code
_entity_poly.pdbx_strand_id
1 'polypeptide(L)'
;LTYVGLYLFLFKAQYRSKADSAALALSGTYSNTVLVGLPIILMALGEQAAAMVFMIITFHSAMLFFMTFLLAARHKNKVDIVKPLLLNPIVISISSGLILNVAGLKLPSLILESFSWLAKPAIPGALFILGASLVQ
;
A
#
# COMPACT_ATOMS: atom_id res chain seq x y z
N LEU A 1 7.38 -4.19 14.38
CA LEU A 1 8.40 -3.84 15.39
C LEU A 1 9.21 -2.61 14.98
N THR A 2 9.78 -2.61 13.78
CA THR A 2 10.51 -1.45 13.19
C THR A 2 9.71 -0.15 13.24
N TYR A 3 8.47 -0.16 12.74
CA TYR A 3 7.59 1.02 12.75
C TYR A 3 7.40 1.62 14.16
N VAL A 4 7.07 0.79 15.15
CA VAL A 4 6.81 1.24 16.53
C VAL A 4 8.09 1.78 17.17
N GLY A 5 9.23 1.12 16.93
CA GLY A 5 10.53 1.60 17.40
C GLY A 5 10.88 2.99 16.84
N LEU A 6 10.71 3.18 15.53
CA LEU A 6 10.95 4.47 14.87
C LEU A 6 9.98 5.55 15.34
N TYR A 7 8.70 5.23 15.51
CA TYR A 7 7.70 6.14 16.07
C TYR A 7 8.08 6.62 17.47
N LEU A 8 8.43 5.69 18.37
CA LEU A 8 8.81 6.04 19.76
C LEU A 8 10.08 6.88 19.80
N PHE A 9 11.06 6.57 18.94
CA PHE A 9 12.27 7.36 18.81
C PHE A 9 11.97 8.79 18.36
N LEU A 10 11.19 8.98 17.28
CA LEU A 10 10.85 10.30 16.76
C LEU A 10 9.99 11.12 17.74
N PHE A 11 9.07 10.47 18.45
CA PHE A 11 8.21 11.14 19.44
C PHE A 11 8.99 11.58 20.68
N LYS A 12 9.88 10.72 21.21
CA LYS A 12 10.64 11.00 22.44
C LYS A 12 11.90 11.84 22.20
N ALA A 13 12.62 11.62 21.10
CA ALA A 13 13.92 12.26 20.87
C ALA A 13 13.80 13.62 20.18
N GLN A 14 12.75 13.86 19.38
CA GLN A 14 12.61 15.11 18.61
C GLN A 14 11.41 15.98 19.02
N TYR A 15 10.68 15.64 20.09
CA TYR A 15 9.50 16.40 20.58
C TYR A 15 8.49 16.77 19.47
N ARG A 16 8.34 15.90 18.47
CA ARG A 16 7.40 16.09 17.36
C ARG A 16 5.96 15.77 17.81
N SER A 17 4.97 16.32 17.10
CA SER A 17 3.58 15.95 17.37
C SER A 17 3.35 14.47 17.06
N LYS A 18 2.38 13.84 17.73
CA LYS A 18 2.05 12.41 17.50
C LYS A 18 1.77 12.10 16.02
N ALA A 19 1.12 13.04 15.33
CA ALA A 19 0.81 12.91 13.91
C ALA A 19 2.07 12.95 13.04
N ASP A 20 2.99 13.88 13.30
CA ASP A 20 4.24 13.99 12.55
C ASP A 20 5.14 12.77 12.76
N SER A 21 5.27 12.32 14.01
CA SER A 21 6.05 11.11 14.31
C SER A 21 5.47 9.86 13.64
N ALA A 22 4.13 9.73 13.60
CA ALA A 22 3.47 8.61 12.94
C ALA A 22 3.64 8.65 11.41
N ALA A 23 3.51 9.83 10.80
CA ALA A 23 3.69 10.02 9.36
C ALA A 23 5.14 9.77 8.92
N LEU A 24 6.12 10.26 9.70
CA LEU A 24 7.53 10.01 9.42
C LEU A 24 7.93 8.55 9.65
N ALA A 25 7.39 7.90 10.69
CA ALA A 25 7.60 6.48 10.91
C ALA A 25 7.00 5.62 9.77
N LEU A 26 5.85 6.05 9.23
CA LEU A 26 5.26 5.42 8.05
C LEU A 26 6.19 5.57 6.85
N SER A 27 6.63 6.79 6.54
CA SER A 27 7.55 7.06 5.43
C SER A 27 8.85 6.23 5.52
N GLY A 28 9.44 6.12 6.71
CA GLY A 28 10.67 5.36 6.92
C GLY A 28 10.52 3.83 6.93
N THR A 29 9.30 3.31 7.11
CA THR A 29 9.04 1.85 7.19
C THR A 29 8.25 1.32 6.00
N TYR A 30 7.53 2.17 5.29
CA TYR A 30 6.73 1.80 4.14
C TYR A 30 7.65 1.56 2.94
N SER A 31 7.93 0.28 2.70
CA SER A 31 8.81 -0.15 1.62
C SER A 31 8.19 0.10 0.25
N ASN A 32 9.03 0.39 -0.74
CA ASN A 32 8.58 0.58 -2.11
C ASN A 32 8.42 -0.74 -2.90
N THR A 33 7.83 -1.73 -2.22
CA THR A 33 7.67 -3.08 -2.76
C THR A 33 6.70 -3.09 -3.94
N VAL A 34 5.76 -2.14 -4.02
CA VAL A 34 4.83 -2.03 -5.15
C VAL A 34 5.51 -1.47 -6.40
N LEU A 35 6.21 -0.33 -6.31
CA LEU A 35 6.75 0.31 -7.51
C LEU A 35 8.04 -0.36 -7.98
N VAL A 36 8.92 -0.78 -7.04
CA VAL A 36 10.21 -1.38 -7.38
C VAL A 36 10.21 -2.89 -7.18
N GLY A 37 9.70 -3.38 -6.06
CA GLY A 37 9.74 -4.81 -5.73
C GLY A 37 8.96 -5.68 -6.71
N LEU A 38 7.75 -5.26 -7.07
CA LEU A 38 6.86 -6.02 -7.93
C LEU A 38 7.42 -6.27 -9.34
N PRO A 39 7.94 -5.26 -10.09
CA PRO A 39 8.61 -5.53 -11.36
C PRO A 39 9.77 -6.53 -11.22
N ILE A 40 10.60 -6.40 -10.18
CA ILE A 40 11.71 -7.32 -9.94
C ILE A 40 11.20 -8.74 -9.70
N ILE A 41 10.17 -8.91 -8.87
CA ILE A 41 9.57 -10.22 -8.58
C ILE A 41 8.95 -10.83 -9.84
N LEU A 42 8.22 -10.04 -10.63
CA LEU A 42 7.65 -10.50 -11.90
C LEU A 42 8.72 -10.98 -12.87
N MET A 43 9.82 -10.23 -12.99
CA MET A 43 10.93 -10.58 -13.88
C MET A 43 11.73 -11.80 -13.38
N ALA A 44 11.94 -11.94 -12.08
CA ALA A 44 12.81 -12.98 -11.51
C ALA A 44 12.08 -14.27 -11.13
N LEU A 45 10.83 -14.17 -10.67
CA LEU A 45 10.07 -15.26 -10.03
C LEU A 45 8.72 -15.55 -10.74
N GLY A 46 8.33 -14.70 -11.70
CA GLY A 46 7.11 -14.87 -12.49
C GLY A 46 5.82 -14.41 -11.79
N GLU A 47 4.69 -14.58 -12.49
CA GLU A 47 3.38 -14.05 -12.09
C GLU A 47 2.84 -14.66 -10.79
N GLN A 48 3.09 -15.95 -10.56
CA GLN A 48 2.55 -16.65 -9.40
C GLN A 48 3.17 -16.14 -8.09
N ALA A 49 4.48 -15.86 -8.08
CA ALA A 49 5.15 -15.23 -6.96
C ALA A 49 4.69 -13.78 -6.76
N ALA A 50 4.50 -13.04 -7.86
CA ALA A 50 3.99 -11.67 -7.79
C ALA A 50 2.59 -11.58 -7.18
N ALA A 51 1.70 -12.52 -7.52
CA ALA A 51 0.36 -12.61 -6.93
C ALA A 51 0.41 -12.85 -5.41
N MET A 52 1.30 -13.74 -4.94
CA MET A 52 1.50 -13.95 -3.51
C MET A 52 2.02 -12.69 -2.80
N VAL A 53 3.00 -12.02 -3.40
CA VAL A 53 3.57 -10.79 -2.82
C VAL A 53 2.53 -9.65 -2.81
N PHE A 54 1.67 -9.54 -3.82
CA PHE A 54 0.56 -8.59 -3.82
C PHE A 54 -0.37 -8.76 -2.61
N MET A 55 -0.70 -10.00 -2.27
CA MET A 55 -1.50 -10.29 -1.07
C MET A 55 -0.76 -9.83 0.19
N ILE A 56 0.52 -10.17 0.34
CA ILE A 56 1.34 -9.75 1.49
C ILE A 56 1.39 -8.22 1.62
N ILE A 57 1.64 -7.52 0.51
CA ILE A 57 1.67 -6.05 0.47
C ILE A 57 0.36 -5.46 0.97
N THR A 58 -0.79 -6.04 0.59
CA THR A 58 -2.11 -5.52 1.01
C THR A 58 -2.23 -5.48 2.52
N PHE A 59 -1.94 -6.61 3.19
CA PHE A 59 -2.01 -6.71 4.64
C PHE A 59 -0.94 -5.84 5.31
N HIS A 60 0.28 -5.80 4.75
CA HIS A 60 1.36 -4.98 5.27
C HIS A 60 1.03 -3.49 5.23
N SER A 61 0.56 -3.00 4.08
CA SER A 61 0.13 -1.62 3.89
C SER A 61 -1.04 -1.29 4.80
N ALA A 62 -2.09 -2.11 4.83
CA ALA A 62 -3.22 -1.90 5.72
C ALA A 62 -2.77 -1.81 7.20
N MET A 63 -1.91 -2.72 7.66
CA MET A 63 -1.40 -2.68 9.03
C MET A 63 -0.64 -1.38 9.35
N LEU A 64 0.26 -0.94 8.46
CA LEU A 64 1.05 0.28 8.65
C LEU A 64 0.19 1.55 8.62
N PHE A 65 -0.75 1.65 7.68
CA PHE A 65 -1.69 2.76 7.62
C PHE A 65 -2.58 2.78 8.87
N PHE A 66 -3.12 1.63 9.29
CA PHE A 66 -3.93 1.52 10.51
C PHE A 66 -3.17 2.01 11.75
N MET A 67 -1.94 1.55 11.95
CA MET A 67 -1.08 2.00 13.05
C MET A 67 -0.81 3.50 12.98
N THR A 68 -0.56 4.03 11.79
CA THR A 68 -0.32 5.46 11.59
C THR A 68 -1.52 6.30 11.95
N PHE A 69 -2.71 5.95 11.48
CA PHE A 69 -3.93 6.68 11.83
C PHE A 69 -4.27 6.55 13.32
N LEU A 70 -4.09 5.37 13.90
CA LEU A 70 -4.32 5.14 15.32
C LEU A 70 -3.43 6.02 16.21
N LEU A 71 -2.15 6.16 15.85
CA LEU A 71 -1.19 6.97 16.60
C LEU A 71 -1.29 8.47 16.30
N ALA A 72 -1.71 8.84 15.08
CA ALA A 72 -1.86 10.23 14.66
C ALA A 72 -3.19 10.86 15.12
N ALA A 73 -4.22 10.07 15.41
CA ALA A 73 -5.54 10.56 15.77
C ALA A 73 -5.49 11.43 17.04
N ARG A 74 -5.92 12.70 16.92
CA ARG A 74 -6.03 13.66 18.03
C ARG A 74 -7.37 13.56 18.77
N HIS A 75 -8.45 13.23 18.06
CA HIS A 75 -9.79 13.07 18.62
C HIS A 75 -10.27 11.63 18.39
N LYS A 76 -10.92 11.02 19.40
CA LYS A 76 -11.31 9.60 19.44
C LYS A 76 -12.43 9.19 18.47
N ASN A 77 -12.60 9.89 17.34
CA ASN A 77 -13.55 9.49 16.32
C ASN A 77 -12.98 8.29 15.56
N LYS A 78 -13.51 7.10 15.85
CA LYS A 78 -13.15 5.84 15.17
C LYS A 78 -13.29 5.95 13.65
N VAL A 79 -14.19 6.80 13.17
CA VAL A 79 -14.42 7.04 11.74
C VAL A 79 -13.19 7.63 11.05
N ASP A 80 -12.47 8.55 11.69
CA ASP A 80 -11.30 9.21 11.10
C ASP A 80 -10.09 8.28 11.00
N ILE A 81 -10.08 7.20 11.79
CA ILE A 81 -9.04 6.16 11.77
C ILE A 81 -9.33 5.12 10.67
N VAL A 82 -10.60 4.74 10.51
CA VAL A 82 -11.01 3.65 9.61
C VAL A 82 -11.22 4.13 8.18
N LYS A 83 -11.70 5.37 7.98
CA LYS A 83 -11.99 5.94 6.67
C LYS A 83 -10.77 5.93 5.72
N PRO A 84 -9.59 6.42 6.10
CA PRO A 84 -8.45 6.42 5.19
C PRO A 84 -7.83 5.03 4.98
N LEU A 85 -8.09 4.07 5.87
CA LEU A 85 -7.76 2.66 5.65
C LEU A 85 -8.61 2.06 4.53
N LEU A 86 -9.92 2.32 4.58
CA LEU A 86 -10.89 1.84 3.59
C LEU A 86 -10.79 2.60 2.26
N LEU A 87 -10.25 3.82 2.25
CA LEU A 87 -10.06 4.62 1.04
C LEU A 87 -8.70 4.40 0.36
N ASN A 88 -7.87 3.50 0.88
CA ASN A 88 -6.58 3.21 0.26
C ASN A 88 -6.79 2.46 -1.07
N PRO A 89 -6.36 3.01 -2.22
CA PRO A 89 -6.62 2.40 -3.53
C PRO A 89 -6.09 0.97 -3.67
N ILE A 90 -4.96 0.66 -3.01
CA ILE A 90 -4.35 -0.69 -3.04
C ILE A 90 -5.26 -1.67 -2.28
N VAL A 91 -5.70 -1.28 -1.08
CA VAL A 91 -6.57 -2.10 -0.23
C VAL A 91 -7.92 -2.33 -0.90
N ILE A 92 -8.53 -1.28 -1.46
CA ILE A 92 -9.82 -1.39 -2.19
C ILE A 92 -9.68 -2.34 -3.37
N SER A 93 -8.65 -2.16 -4.20
CA SER A 93 -8.48 -2.95 -5.42
C SER A 93 -8.33 -4.44 -5.12
N ILE A 94 -7.48 -4.78 -4.14
CA ILE A 94 -7.19 -6.18 -3.82
C ILE A 94 -8.34 -6.83 -3.06
N SER A 95 -8.97 -6.10 -2.13
CA SER A 95 -10.16 -6.59 -1.42
C SER A 95 -11.32 -6.83 -2.37
N SER A 96 -11.55 -5.92 -3.34
CA SER A 96 -12.60 -6.07 -4.34
C SER A 96 -12.35 -7.28 -5.25
N GLY A 97 -11.10 -7.46 -5.70
CA GLY A 97 -10.72 -8.64 -6.49
C GLY A 97 -10.93 -9.95 -5.72
N LEU A 98 -10.57 -9.98 -4.43
CA LEU A 98 -10.79 -11.14 -3.57
C LEU A 98 -12.28 -11.44 -3.36
N ILE A 99 -13.10 -10.41 -3.09
CA ILE A 99 -14.55 -10.57 -2.91
C ILE A 99 -15.19 -11.15 -4.18
N LEU A 100 -14.84 -10.62 -5.35
CA LEU A 100 -15.36 -11.14 -6.63
C LEU A 100 -14.92 -12.58 -6.88
N ASN A 101 -13.67 -12.92 -6.52
CA ASN A 101 -13.15 -14.28 -6.65
C ASN A 101 -13.88 -15.28 -5.75
N VAL A 102 -14.08 -14.93 -4.46
CA VAL A 102 -14.80 -15.79 -3.50
C VAL A 102 -16.29 -15.89 -3.85
N ALA A 103 -16.90 -14.83 -4.36
CA ALA A 103 -18.28 -14.85 -4.84
C ALA A 103 -18.49 -15.71 -6.11
N GLY A 104 -17.41 -16.23 -6.72
CA GLY A 104 -17.48 -17.02 -7.95
C GLY A 104 -17.94 -16.22 -9.17
N LEU A 105 -17.93 -14.89 -9.08
CA LEU A 105 -18.37 -14.00 -10.14
C LEU A 105 -17.31 -13.98 -11.24
N LYS A 106 -17.59 -14.69 -12.34
CA LYS A 106 -16.77 -14.61 -13.55
C LYS A 106 -17.04 -13.29 -14.25
N LEU A 107 -16.03 -12.43 -14.29
CA LEU A 107 -16.10 -11.20 -15.08
C LEU A 107 -16.18 -11.54 -16.58
N PRO A 108 -17.02 -10.82 -17.36
CA PRO A 108 -17.03 -10.93 -18.82
C PRO A 108 -15.63 -10.70 -19.41
N SER A 109 -15.30 -11.42 -20.48
CA SER A 109 -14.01 -11.33 -21.18
C SER A 109 -13.64 -9.89 -21.56
N LEU A 110 -14.63 -9.09 -22.00
CA LEU A 110 -14.46 -7.68 -22.34
C LEU A 110 -13.85 -6.85 -21.19
N ILE A 111 -14.28 -7.11 -19.95
CA ILE A 111 -13.79 -6.39 -18.76
C ILE A 111 -12.37 -6.85 -18.40
N LEU A 112 -12.12 -8.16 -18.45
CA LEU A 112 -10.80 -8.74 -18.21
C LEU A 112 -9.75 -8.23 -19.21
N GLU A 113 -10.10 -8.18 -20.49
CA GLU A 113 -9.23 -7.63 -21.53
C GLU A 113 -8.95 -6.14 -21.28
N SER A 114 -9.98 -5.36 -20.95
CA SER A 114 -9.81 -3.94 -20.63
C SER A 114 -8.82 -3.73 -19.47
N PHE A 115 -8.91 -4.54 -18.41
CA PHE A 115 -7.94 -4.49 -17.30
C PHE A 115 -6.53 -4.90 -17.74
N SER A 116 -6.39 -5.91 -18.61
CA SER A 116 -5.09 -6.33 -19.14
C SER A 116 -4.40 -5.21 -19.94
N TRP A 117 -5.16 -4.48 -20.74
CA TRP A 117 -4.64 -3.34 -21.51
C TRP A 117 -4.17 -2.19 -20.61
N LEU A 118 -4.81 -1.98 -19.46
CA LEU A 118 -4.39 -1.00 -18.45
C LEU A 118 -3.21 -1.49 -17.61
N ALA A 119 -3.19 -2.78 -17.24
CA ALA A 119 -2.18 -3.35 -16.35
C ALA A 119 -0.79 -3.43 -16.99
N LYS A 120 -0.71 -3.74 -18.29
CA LYS A 120 0.56 -3.86 -19.03
C LYS A 120 1.45 -2.60 -18.94
N PRO A 121 0.98 -1.38 -19.25
CA PRO A 121 1.79 -0.17 -19.13
C PRO A 121 1.90 0.36 -17.70
N ALA A 122 1.12 -0.15 -16.74
CA ALA A 122 1.08 0.40 -15.38
C ALA A 122 2.44 0.32 -14.67
N ILE A 123 3.14 -0.82 -14.78
CA ILE A 123 4.46 -1.03 -14.16
C ILE A 123 5.54 -0.09 -14.74
N PRO A 124 5.78 -0.03 -16.07
CA PRO A 124 6.76 0.90 -16.62
C PRO A 124 6.37 2.37 -16.39
N GLY A 125 5.07 2.71 -16.42
CA GLY A 125 4.60 4.05 -16.10
C GLY A 125 4.88 4.45 -14.64
N ALA A 126 4.66 3.53 -13.70
CA ALA A 126 4.97 3.73 -12.29
C ALA A 126 6.48 3.96 -12.04
N LEU A 127 7.34 3.18 -12.71
CA LEU A 127 8.80 3.36 -12.63
C LEU A 127 9.27 4.69 -13.25
N PHE A 128 8.68 5.10 -14.36
CA PHE A 128 8.98 6.39 -15.00
C PHE A 128 8.62 7.56 -14.08
N ILE A 129 7.42 7.56 -13.51
CA ILE A 129 6.96 8.60 -12.56
C ILE A 129 7.88 8.65 -11.33
N LEU A 130 8.26 7.49 -10.79
CA LEU A 130 9.20 7.42 -9.68
C LEU A 130 10.55 8.07 -10.03
N GLY A 131 11.10 7.76 -11.21
CA GLY A 131 12.32 8.39 -11.70
C GLY A 131 12.18 9.91 -11.86
N ALA A 132 11.06 10.37 -12.40
CA ALA A 132 10.77 11.80 -12.55
C ALA A 132 10.62 12.53 -11.19
N SER A 133 10.03 11.88 -10.19
CA SER A 133 9.83 12.46 -8.85
C SER A 133 11.13 12.69 -8.07
N LEU A 134 12.21 11.95 -8.40
CA LEU A 134 13.52 12.10 -7.76
C LEU A 134 14.34 13.26 -8.32
N VAL A 135 13.92 13.82 -9.45
CA VAL A 135 14.54 14.99 -10.08
C VAL A 135 14.00 16.31 -9.51
N GLN A 136 12.88 16.26 -8.79
CA GLN A 136 12.29 17.41 -8.07
C GLN A 136 12.82 17.53 -6.65
#